data_AF-A0A3D4RKY8-F1
#
_entry.id   AF-A0A3D4RKY8-F1
#
_cell.length_a   1.000
_cell.length_b   1.000
_cell.length_c   1.000
_cell.angle_alpha   90.00
_cell.angle_beta   90.00
_cell.angle_gamma   90.00
#
_symmetry.space_group_name_H-M   'P 1'
#
loop_
_entity.id
_entity.type
_entity.pdbx_description
1 polymer ?
#
loop_
_entity_poly.entity_id
_entity_poly.type
_entity_poly.pdbx_seq_one_letter_code
_entity_poly.pdbx_strand_id
1 'polypeptide(L)'
;LEVPFQSFRGKVCKHSQIIFKEMYGTRFTSQICNPFTGAPTEAQTAVQTKIKTAAAAVKSLTTQERAAYLAQFKAQKKYRSFPGFLMAQELAKLG
;
A
#
# COMPACT_ATOMS: atom_id res chain seq x y z
N LEU A 1 6.92 -6.70 28.11
CA LEU A 1 7.60 -6.22 26.89
C LEU A 1 7.02 -4.87 26.54
N GLU A 2 7.75 -3.83 26.92
CA GLU A 2 7.39 -2.43 26.71
C GLU A 2 7.41 -2.12 25.22
N VAL A 3 6.30 -1.62 24.69
CA VAL A 3 6.29 -1.00 23.35
C VAL A 3 6.63 0.48 23.58
N PRO A 4 7.78 0.98 23.10
CA PRO A 4 8.18 2.35 23.35
C PRO A 4 7.33 3.32 22.52
N PHE A 5 7.01 4.44 23.17
CA PHE A 5 6.38 5.64 22.64
C PHE A 5 6.83 5.98 21.21
N GLN A 6 5.87 6.35 20.36
CA GLN A 6 6.14 7.24 19.23
C GLN A 6 5.19 8.43 19.32
N SER A 7 5.74 9.64 19.40
CA SER A 7 5.07 10.83 18.90
C SER A 7 4.45 10.52 17.53
N PHE A 8 3.32 11.13 17.16
CA PHE A 8 2.75 10.93 15.82
C PHE A 8 3.83 11.21 14.76
N ARG A 9 4.43 10.15 14.22
CA ARG A 9 5.48 10.19 13.20
C ARG A 9 4.86 9.67 11.92
N GLY A 10 4.77 10.53 10.91
CA GLY A 10 4.20 10.20 9.60
C GLY A 10 3.03 11.10 9.21
N LYS A 11 2.42 10.81 8.05
CA LYS A 11 1.25 11.54 7.57
C LYS A 11 0.00 11.07 8.32
N VAL A 12 -0.62 11.96 9.09
CA VAL A 12 -1.98 11.76 9.58
C VAL A 12 -2.91 11.83 8.36
N CYS A 13 -3.51 10.70 7.98
CA CYS A 13 -4.42 10.65 6.85
C CYS A 13 -5.85 10.98 7.30
N LYS A 14 -6.68 11.55 6.41
CA LYS A 14 -8.07 11.95 6.74
C LYS A 14 -8.94 10.81 7.31
N HIS A 15 -8.55 9.56 7.05
CA HIS A 15 -9.29 8.37 7.48
C HIS A 15 -8.76 7.79 8.80
N SER A 16 -7.97 8.55 9.53
CA SER A 16 -7.41 8.10 10.80
C SER A 16 -8.28 8.51 11.98
N GLN A 17 -8.48 7.58 12.91
CA GLN A 17 -9.08 7.86 14.20
C GLN A 17 -7.97 8.00 15.24
N ILE A 18 -7.98 9.11 15.98
CA ILE A 18 -7.10 9.34 17.12
C ILE A 18 -7.78 8.74 18.35
N ILE A 19 -7.03 7.91 19.10
CA ILE A 19 -7.51 7.25 20.31
C ILE A 19 -6.65 7.72 21.47
N PHE A 20 -7.30 8.05 22.58
CA PHE A 20 -6.64 8.35 23.85
C PHE A 20 -6.92 7.18 24.81
N LYS A 21 -5.87 6.53 25.31
CA LYS A 21 -5.99 5.39 26.23
C LYS A 21 -5.14 5.63 27.46
N GLU A 22 -5.69 5.49 28.66
CA GLU A 22 -4.92 5.58 29.90
C GLU A 22 -4.49 4.17 30.33
N MET A 23 -3.19 3.96 30.59
CA MET A 23 -2.68 2.74 31.22
C MET A 23 -1.68 3.13 32.30
N TYR A 24 -1.73 2.46 33.46
CA TYR A 24 -0.82 2.71 34.59
C TYR A 24 -0.75 4.19 35.02
N GLY A 25 -1.88 4.92 34.98
CA GLY A 25 -1.93 6.35 35.32
C GLY A 25 -1.29 7.29 34.28
N THR A 26 -0.89 6.76 33.11
CA THR A 26 -0.34 7.55 32.00
C THR A 26 -1.29 7.53 30.82
N ARG A 27 -1.55 8.72 30.23
CA ARG A 27 -2.35 8.84 29.00
C ARG A 27 -1.50 8.62 27.75
N PHE A 28 -1.90 7.67 26.93
CA PHE A 28 -1.33 7.34 25.62
C PHE A 28 -2.22 7.91 24.51
N THR A 29 -1.62 8.41 23.44
CA THR A 29 -2.34 8.82 22.23
C THR A 29 -1.88 7.96 21.05
N SER A 30 -2.81 7.26 20.38
CA SER A 30 -2.53 6.39 19.25
C SER A 30 -3.40 6.76 18.04
N GLN A 31 -2.99 6.29 16.85
CA GLN A 31 -3.71 6.51 15.59
C GLN A 31 -3.99 5.16 14.94
N ILE A 32 -5.26 4.93 14.59
CA ILE A 32 -5.63 3.83 13.71
C ILE A 32 -5.82 4.40 12.30
N CYS A 33 -5.01 3.94 11.35
CA CYS A 33 -5.20 4.23 9.93
C CYS A 33 -6.31 3.34 9.38
N ASN A 34 -7.41 3.94 8.91
CA ASN A 34 -8.62 3.27 8.44
C ASN A 34 -9.28 2.37 9.52
N PRO A 35 -10.11 2.93 10.42
CA PRO A 35 -10.77 2.19 11.50
C PRO A 35 -11.94 1.31 11.02
N PHE A 36 -12.18 1.19 9.71
CA PHE A 36 -13.26 0.37 9.19
C PHE A 36 -13.02 -1.12 9.49
N THR A 37 -13.90 -1.70 10.29
CA THR A 37 -13.88 -3.11 10.71
C THR A 37 -14.96 -3.95 10.05
N GLY A 38 -15.79 -3.37 9.18
CA GLY A 38 -16.83 -4.08 8.46
C GLY A 38 -16.27 -5.03 7.40
N ALA A 39 -17.14 -5.93 6.91
CA ALA A 39 -16.79 -6.75 5.75
C ALA A 39 -16.51 -5.85 4.53
N PRO A 40 -15.49 -6.15 3.71
CA PRO A 40 -15.25 -5.42 2.48
C PRO A 40 -16.47 -5.49 1.58
N THR A 41 -16.82 -4.37 0.94
CA THR A 41 -17.85 -4.39 -0.10
C THR A 41 -17.37 -5.19 -1.32
N GLU A 42 -18.29 -5.61 -2.18
CA GLU A 42 -17.93 -6.28 -3.43
C GLU A 42 -17.00 -5.42 -4.29
N ALA A 43 -17.24 -4.11 -4.36
CA ALA A 43 -16.38 -3.18 -5.07
C ALA A 43 -14.96 -3.11 -4.46
N GLN A 44 -14.84 -3.10 -3.13
CA GLN A 44 -13.54 -3.13 -2.45
C GLN A 44 -12.80 -4.45 -2.69
N THR A 45 -13.55 -5.56 -2.70
CA THR A 45 -13.01 -6.89 -2.97
C THR A 45 -12.53 -7.01 -4.41
N ALA A 46 -13.28 -6.48 -5.38
CA ALA A 46 -12.88 -6.44 -6.77
C ALA A 46 -11.58 -5.66 -6.97
N VAL A 47 -11.46 -4.46 -6.36
CA VAL A 47 -10.22 -3.67 -6.40
C VAL A 47 -9.06 -4.41 -5.73
N GLN A 48 -9.29 -5.04 -4.58
CA GLN A 48 -8.26 -5.81 -3.88
C GLN A 48 -7.77 -6.98 -4.74
N THR A 49 -8.69 -7.70 -5.38
CA THR A 49 -8.37 -8.82 -6.27
C THR A 49 -7.57 -8.34 -7.47
N LYS A 50 -7.97 -7.24 -8.13
CA LYS A 50 -7.20 -6.64 -9.24
C LYS A 50 -5.75 -6.33 -8.83
N ILE A 51 -5.55 -5.71 -7.67
CA ILE A 51 -4.22 -5.38 -7.16
C ILE A 51 -3.43 -6.65 -6.84
N LYS A 52 -4.05 -7.66 -6.21
CA LYS A 52 -3.40 -8.94 -5.90
C LYS A 52 -2.95 -9.66 -7.16
N THR A 53 -3.79 -9.69 -8.19
CA THR A 53 -3.49 -10.32 -9.49
C THR A 53 -2.32 -9.60 -10.17
N ALA A 54 -2.33 -8.27 -10.22
CA ALA A 54 -1.20 -7.51 -10.79
C ALA A 54 0.10 -7.76 -10.01
N ALA A 55 0.04 -7.79 -8.67
CA ALA A 55 1.21 -8.07 -7.84
C ALA A 55 1.76 -9.49 -8.06
N ALA A 56 0.89 -10.47 -8.26
CA ALA A 56 1.28 -11.83 -8.61
C ALA A 56 1.94 -11.87 -9.99
N ALA A 57 1.38 -11.17 -10.99
CA ALA A 57 1.96 -11.07 -12.32
C ALA A 57 3.37 -10.46 -12.30
N VAL A 58 3.59 -9.36 -11.56
CA VAL A 58 4.93 -8.76 -11.40
C VAL A 58 5.93 -9.74 -10.78
N LYS A 59 5.48 -10.59 -9.85
CA LYS A 59 6.33 -11.61 -9.22
C LYS A 59 6.65 -12.77 -10.18
N SER A 60 5.73 -13.13 -11.06
CA SER A 60 5.92 -14.21 -12.05
C SER A 60 6.68 -13.78 -13.30
N LEU A 61 6.96 -12.48 -13.49
CA LEU A 61 7.74 -12.00 -14.64
C LEU A 61 9.11 -12.68 -14.70
N THR A 62 9.42 -13.21 -15.88
CA THR A 62 10.73 -13.75 -16.21
C THR A 62 11.79 -12.65 -16.28
N THR A 63 13.05 -13.04 -16.24
CA THR A 63 14.19 -12.10 -16.36
C THR A 63 14.17 -11.34 -17.69
N GLN A 64 13.73 -11.98 -18.77
CA GLN A 64 13.64 -11.39 -20.11
C GLN A 64 12.55 -10.32 -20.16
N GLU A 65 11.36 -10.61 -19.63
CA GLU A 65 10.26 -9.65 -19.56
C GLU A 65 10.62 -8.46 -18.67
N ARG A 66 11.28 -8.70 -17.54
CA ARG A 66 11.78 -7.62 -16.67
C ARG A 66 12.78 -6.72 -17.39
N ALA A 67 13.66 -7.28 -18.22
CA ALA A 67 14.60 -6.49 -19.01
C ALA A 67 13.88 -5.61 -20.05
N ALA A 68 12.85 -6.13 -20.71
CA ALA A 68 12.02 -5.36 -21.64
C ALA A 68 11.30 -4.20 -20.91
N TYR A 69 10.72 -4.46 -19.74
CA TYR A 69 10.13 -3.40 -18.92
C TYR A 69 11.15 -2.36 -18.47
N LEU A 70 12.38 -2.77 -18.17
CA LEU A 70 13.44 -1.85 -17.76
C LEU A 70 13.84 -0.89 -18.89
N ALA A 71 13.88 -1.38 -20.14
CA ALA A 71 14.09 -0.54 -21.30
C ALA A 71 12.96 0.50 -21.47
N GLN A 72 11.69 0.07 -21.33
CA GLN A 72 10.55 0.98 -21.36
C GLN A 72 10.57 2.00 -20.22
N PHE A 73 10.97 1.58 -19.01
CA PHE A 73 11.09 2.45 -17.85
C PHE A 73 12.14 3.55 -18.04
N LYS A 74 13.25 3.24 -18.72
CA LYS A 74 14.29 4.22 -19.06
C LYS A 74 13.84 5.24 -20.10
N ALA A 75 12.95 4.84 -21.02
CA ALA A 75 12.44 5.72 -22.07
C ALA A 75 11.33 6.67 -21.58
N GLN A 76 10.58 6.28 -20.56
CA GLN A 76 9.48 7.07 -20.00
C GLN A 76 9.94 8.07 -18.92
N LYS A 77 9.16 9.13 -18.68
CA LYS A 77 9.43 10.17 -17.66
C LYS A 77 8.34 10.31 -16.58
N LYS A 78 7.29 9.50 -16.66
CA LYS A 78 6.09 9.59 -15.81
C LYS A 78 6.29 8.98 -14.43
N TYR A 79 6.89 7.80 -14.36
CA TYR A 79 7.08 7.04 -13.13
C TYR A 79 8.48 7.26 -12.57
N ARG A 80 8.54 7.52 -11.26
CA ARG A 80 9.78 7.79 -10.55
C ARG A 80 10.57 6.54 -10.18
N SER A 81 9.91 5.39 -10.06
CA SER A 81 10.54 4.13 -9.67
C SER A 81 10.13 2.98 -10.57
N PHE A 82 11.07 2.06 -10.81
CA PHE A 82 10.84 0.90 -11.66
C PHE A 82 9.77 -0.06 -11.11
N PRO A 83 9.70 -0.36 -9.80
CA PRO A 83 8.62 -1.19 -9.26
C PRO A 83 7.23 -0.55 -9.41
N GLY A 84 7.15 0.78 -9.25
CA GLY A 84 5.90 1.52 -9.45
C GLY A 84 5.45 1.48 -10.91
N PHE A 85 6.39 1.59 -11.84
CA PHE A 85 6.13 1.40 -13.27
C PHE A 85 5.64 -0.02 -13.59
N LEU A 86 6.32 -1.06 -13.10
CA LEU A 86 5.95 -2.47 -13.32
C LEU A 86 4.51 -2.75 -12.84
N MET A 87 4.19 -2.35 -11.61
CA MET A 87 2.84 -2.52 -11.08
C MET A 87 1.80 -1.77 -11.91
N ALA A 88 2.11 -0.56 -12.38
CA ALA A 88 1.19 0.21 -13.21
C ALA A 88 0.94 -0.46 -14.58
N GLN A 89 1.98 -1.05 -15.17
CA GLN A 89 1.84 -1.80 -16.43
C GLN A 89 1.00 -3.07 -16.25
N GLU A 90 1.25 -3.85 -15.20
CA GLU A 90 0.44 -5.04 -14.93
C GLU A 90 -1.01 -4.70 -14.54
N LEU A 91 -1.22 -3.62 -13.80
CA LEU A 91 -2.57 -3.12 -13.50
C LEU A 91 -3.31 -2.66 -14.75
N ALA A 92 -2.62 -2.01 -15.70
CA ALA A 92 -3.22 -1.53 -16.94
C ALA A 92 -3.73 -2.68 -17.83
N LYS A 93 -3.15 -3.88 -17.74
CA LYS A 93 -3.64 -5.07 -18.46
C LYS A 93 -4.97 -5.60 -17.90
N LEU A 94 -5.29 -5.28 -16.65
CA LEU A 94 -6.43 -5.85 -15.92
C LEU A 94 -7.72 -5.02 -15.98
N GLY A 95 -7.75 -3.94 -16.77
CA GLY A 95 -8.95 -3.17 -17.16
C GLY A 95 -10.02 -3.06 -16.08
#